data_AF-A0A6I4RC74-F1
#
_entry.id   AF-A0A6I4RC74-F1
#
_cell.length_a   1.000
_cell.length_b   1.000
_cell.length_c   1.000
_cell.angle_alpha   90.00
_cell.angle_beta   90.00
_cell.angle_gamma   90.00
#
_symmetry.space_group_name_H-M   'P 1'
#
loop_
_entity.id
_entity.type
_entity.pdbx_description
1 polymer ?
#
loop_
_entity_poly.entity_id
_entity_poly.type
_entity_poly.pdbx_seq_one_letter_code
_entity_poly.pdbx_strand_id
1 'polypeptide(L)'
;GYTLKGVALKAGYEVLGGDEGPGNRAFQTPLATKHAFQGWADQFLITPADGVEDAYAGVTVPLLGGSLQAWYHDFRAEQGSSQYGEEIDLSYAHPIPGVKGLVGLLKYASYDADDFAVDADKAWLQLQYSY
;
A
#
# COMPACT_ATOMS: atom_id res chain seq x y z
N GLY A 1 -2.35 15.70 3.56
CA GLY A 1 -1.41 15.19 4.59
C GLY A 1 -0.95 16.33 5.47
N TYR A 2 -0.57 16.03 6.71
CA TYR A 2 -0.10 16.99 7.72
C TYR A 2 1.20 16.49 8.34
N THR A 3 2.17 17.37 8.57
CA THR A 3 3.47 17.01 9.16
C THR A 3 3.74 17.87 10.39
N LEU A 4 4.08 17.22 11.50
CA LEU A 4 4.44 17.87 12.75
C LEU A 4 5.62 17.15 13.40
N LYS A 5 6.73 17.86 13.65
CA LYS A 5 7.92 17.34 14.33
C LYS A 5 8.43 16.00 13.75
N GLY A 6 8.39 15.85 12.42
CA GLY A 6 8.83 14.64 11.73
C GLY A 6 7.77 13.52 11.65
N VAL A 7 6.66 13.64 12.38
CA VAL A 7 5.49 12.78 12.21
C VAL A 7 4.69 13.28 11.02
N ALA A 8 4.49 12.45 10.00
CA ALA A 8 3.64 12.75 8.86
C ALA A 8 2.39 11.87 8.90
N LEU A 9 1.21 12.50 8.87
CA LEU A 9 -0.08 11.85 8.76
C LEU A 9 -0.63 12.07 7.35
N LYS A 10 -1.14 11.01 6.75
CA LYS A 10 -1.75 11.02 5.42
C LYS A 10 -3.05 10.25 5.46
N ALA A 11 -4.00 10.71 4.68
CA ALA A 11 -5.21 9.98 4.35
C ALA A 11 -5.62 10.41 2.94
N GLY A 12 -6.32 9.54 2.25
CA GLY A 12 -6.74 9.76 0.87
C GLY A 12 -7.86 8.81 0.47
N TYR A 13 -8.39 9.07 -0.71
CA TYR A 13 -9.40 8.25 -1.37
C TYR A 13 -9.03 8.20 -2.85
N GLU A 14 -8.80 7.00 -3.38
CA GLU A 14 -8.50 6.77 -4.79
C GLU A 14 -9.65 6.00 -5.44
N VAL A 15 -9.97 6.33 -6.69
CA VAL A 15 -10.98 5.63 -7.49
C VAL A 15 -10.40 5.35 -8.87
N LEU A 16 -10.39 4.07 -9.26
CA LEU A 16 -10.17 3.64 -10.63
C LEU A 16 -11.47 3.00 -11.14
N GLY A 17 -12.20 3.71 -12.00
CA GLY A 17 -13.55 3.31 -12.41
C GLY A 17 -13.60 2.01 -13.22
N GLY A 18 -14.67 1.24 -13.02
CA GLY A 18 -15.03 0.08 -13.83
C GLY A 18 -15.82 0.46 -15.10
N ASP A 19 -16.15 -0.52 -15.94
CA ASP A 19 -17.15 -0.34 -17.02
C ASP A 19 -17.70 -1.70 -17.49
N GLU A 20 -18.95 -1.71 -17.96
CA GLU A 20 -19.64 -2.91 -18.43
C GLU A 20 -19.27 -3.30 -19.87
N GLY A 21 -19.38 -4.59 -20.19
CA GLY A 21 -19.26 -5.13 -21.56
C GLY A 21 -18.24 -6.25 -21.71
N PRO A 22 -17.93 -6.66 -22.95
CA PRO A 22 -17.00 -7.75 -23.18
C PRO A 22 -15.56 -7.37 -22.81
N GLY A 23 -14.95 -8.16 -21.93
CA GLY A 23 -13.58 -7.96 -21.44
C GLY A 23 -13.50 -7.00 -20.24
N ASN A 24 -12.31 -6.86 -19.66
CA ASN A 24 -12.08 -5.91 -18.57
C ASN A 24 -11.88 -4.50 -19.17
N ARG A 25 -12.84 -3.59 -18.92
CA ARG A 25 -12.85 -2.21 -19.41
C ARG A 25 -12.54 -1.17 -18.33
N ALA A 26 -12.16 -1.61 -17.13
CA ALA A 26 -11.81 -0.71 -16.04
C ALA A 26 -10.58 0.15 -16.36
N PHE A 27 -10.48 1.30 -15.70
CA PHE A 27 -9.34 2.20 -15.85
C PHE A 27 -8.05 1.53 -15.37
N GLN A 28 -7.12 1.28 -16.30
CA GLN A 28 -5.86 0.61 -16.05
C GLN A 28 -4.71 1.61 -15.96
N THR A 29 -3.77 1.34 -15.05
CA THR A 29 -2.54 2.12 -14.89
C THR A 29 -1.29 1.23 -14.97
N PRO A 30 -0.93 0.68 -16.16
CA PRO A 30 0.10 -0.37 -16.29
C PRO A 30 1.51 0.04 -15.83
N LEU A 31 1.80 1.34 -15.81
CA LEU A 31 3.09 1.90 -15.40
C LEU A 31 3.05 2.55 -14.01
N ALA A 32 1.93 2.46 -13.30
CA ALA A 32 1.81 3.05 -11.98
C ALA A 32 2.47 2.18 -10.91
N THR A 33 2.99 2.84 -9.87
CA THR A 33 3.46 2.19 -8.65
C THR A 33 2.26 1.83 -7.78
N LYS A 34 1.47 0.83 -8.19
CA LYS A 34 0.26 0.39 -7.46
C LYS A 34 0.56 -0.01 -6.03
N HIS A 35 1.74 -0.58 -5.78
CA HIS A 35 2.26 -0.81 -4.44
C HIS A 35 2.35 0.44 -3.54
N ALA A 36 2.29 1.67 -4.07
CA ALA A 36 2.28 2.89 -3.25
C ALA A 36 0.88 3.47 -3.03
N PHE A 37 -0.11 3.04 -3.81
CA PHE A 37 -1.45 3.64 -3.85
C PHE A 37 -2.59 2.65 -3.57
N GLN A 38 -2.39 1.34 -3.79
CA GLN A 38 -3.40 0.29 -3.69
C GLN A 38 -2.88 -0.91 -2.87
N GLY A 39 -2.25 -0.62 -1.73
CA GLY A 39 -1.68 -1.63 -0.84
C GLY A 39 -0.36 -2.23 -1.32
N TRP A 40 0.42 -2.76 -0.38
CA TRP A 40 1.70 -3.42 -0.60
C TRP A 40 1.55 -4.93 -0.85
N ALA A 41 0.40 -5.51 -0.56
CA ALA A 41 0.06 -6.91 -0.83
C ALA A 41 -0.15 -7.18 -2.33
N ASP A 42 -0.18 -6.15 -3.18
CA ASP A 42 -0.29 -6.20 -4.63
C ASP A 42 -1.52 -6.97 -5.16
N GLN A 43 -2.67 -6.89 -4.49
CA GLN A 43 -3.91 -7.54 -4.96
C GLN A 43 -4.52 -6.85 -6.19
N PHE A 44 -4.30 -5.53 -6.31
CA PHE A 44 -4.93 -4.71 -7.33
C PHE A 44 -4.02 -4.38 -8.53
N LEU A 45 -3.00 -5.22 -8.82
CA LEU A 45 -2.07 -5.00 -9.96
C LEU A 45 -2.79 -4.82 -11.30
N ILE A 46 -3.92 -5.49 -11.48
CA ILE A 46 -4.88 -5.25 -12.57
C ILE A 46 -6.14 -4.72 -11.92
N THR A 47 -6.64 -3.58 -12.38
CA THR A 47 -7.87 -3.01 -11.83
C THR A 47 -9.04 -3.96 -12.17
N PRO A 48 -9.87 -4.38 -11.20
CA PRO A 48 -11.02 -5.27 -11.44
C PRO A 48 -12.01 -4.65 -12.44
N ALA A 49 -12.83 -5.48 -13.09
CA ALA A 49 -13.80 -4.98 -14.08
C ALA A 49 -14.81 -3.99 -13.49
N ASP A 50 -15.21 -4.21 -12.24
CA ASP A 50 -16.09 -3.34 -11.47
C ASP A 50 -15.36 -2.13 -10.86
N GLY A 51 -14.11 -1.88 -11.27
CA GLY A 51 -13.27 -0.83 -10.72
C GLY A 51 -12.82 -1.12 -9.30
N VAL A 52 -12.20 -0.11 -8.67
CA VAL A 52 -11.80 -0.15 -7.27
C VAL A 52 -11.83 1.25 -6.67
N GLU A 53 -12.36 1.33 -5.46
CA GLU A 53 -12.23 2.45 -4.55
C GLU A 53 -11.29 2.04 -3.41
N ASP A 54 -10.35 2.91 -3.05
CA ASP A 54 -9.42 2.71 -1.92
C ASP A 54 -9.49 3.92 -0.99
N ALA A 55 -10.05 3.71 0.21
CA ALA A 55 -9.95 4.66 1.30
C ALA A 55 -8.78 4.28 2.21
N TYR A 56 -7.77 5.16 2.30
CA TYR A 56 -6.56 4.85 3.06
C TYR A 56 -6.17 5.94 4.04
N ALA A 57 -5.51 5.50 5.11
CA ALA A 57 -4.86 6.37 6.08
C ALA A 57 -3.51 5.78 6.49
N GLY A 58 -2.56 6.64 6.78
CA GLY A 58 -1.23 6.22 7.18
C GLY A 58 -0.44 7.26 7.93
N VAL A 59 0.61 6.77 8.56
CA VAL A 59 1.52 7.54 9.37
C VAL A 59 2.96 7.18 9.06
N THR A 60 3.84 8.18 9.07
CA THR A 60 5.29 8.01 9.07
C THR A 60 5.84 8.70 10.30
N VAL A 61 6.62 7.99 11.13
CA VAL A 61 7.22 8.55 12.34
C VAL A 61 8.71 8.23 12.42
N PRO A 62 9.55 9.16 12.90
CA PRO A 62 10.89 8.83 13.33
C PRO A 62 10.81 7.96 14.58
N LEU A 63 11.48 6.81 14.58
CA LEU A 63 11.47 5.87 15.69
C LEU A 63 12.86 5.23 15.88
N LEU A 64 13.46 5.42 17.06
CA LEU A 64 14.74 4.80 17.46
C LEU A 64 15.89 5.03 16.46
N GLY A 65 15.94 6.21 15.82
CA GLY A 65 16.95 6.54 14.81
C GLY A 65 16.64 6.03 13.40
N GLY A 66 15.47 5.40 13.20
CA GLY A 66 14.92 5.00 11.91
C GLY A 66 13.60 5.70 11.58
N SER A 67 12.94 5.21 10.54
CA SER A 67 11.62 5.67 10.08
C SER A 67 10.66 4.50 10.06
N LEU A 68 9.59 4.59 10.85
CA LEU A 68 8.48 3.64 10.84
C LEU A 68 7.35 4.21 9.99
N GLN A 69 6.77 3.40 9.11
CA GLN A 69 5.53 3.71 8.40
C GLN A 69 4.49 2.66 8.69
N ALA A 70 3.24 3.09 8.84
CA ALA A 70 2.08 2.23 8.92
C ALA A 70 0.97 2.77 8.02
N TRP A 71 0.29 1.90 7.29
CA TRP A 71 -0.86 2.24 6.47
C TRP A 71 -2.00 1.25 6.69
N TYR A 72 -3.21 1.74 6.46
CA TYR A 72 -4.42 0.97 6.44
C TYR A 72 -5.21 1.35 5.19
N HIS A 73 -5.81 0.36 4.53
CA HIS A 73 -6.62 0.50 3.33
C HIS A 73 -7.96 -0.25 3.53
N ASP A 74 -9.06 0.36 3.09
CA ASP A 74 -10.39 -0.26 2.91
C ASP A 74 -10.70 -0.22 1.41
N PHE A 75 -10.75 -1.41 0.79
CA PHE A 75 -10.96 -1.58 -0.66
C PHE A 75 -12.38 -2.01 -0.97
N ARG A 76 -13.00 -1.35 -1.96
CA ARG A 76 -14.36 -1.65 -2.40
C ARG A 76 -14.47 -1.64 -3.92
N ALA A 77 -15.51 -2.30 -4.44
CA ALA A 77 -15.87 -2.14 -5.83
C ALA A 77 -16.39 -0.73 -6.09
N GLU A 78 -15.97 -0.11 -7.20
CA GLU A 78 -16.53 1.17 -7.64
C GLU A 78 -17.93 1.00 -8.21
N GLN A 79 -18.18 -0.12 -8.89
CA GLN A 79 -19.49 -0.54 -9.35
C GLN A 79 -20.04 -1.69 -8.51
N GLY A 80 -21.30 -1.55 -8.09
CA GLY A 80 -21.96 -2.51 -7.23
C GLY A 80 -21.80 -2.18 -5.75
N SER A 81 -21.70 -3.21 -4.92
CA SER A 81 -21.65 -3.06 -3.45
C SER A 81 -20.69 -4.05 -2.78
N SER A 82 -19.79 -4.67 -3.55
CA SER A 82 -18.86 -5.66 -3.03
C SER A 82 -17.78 -4.99 -2.18
N GLN A 83 -17.48 -5.61 -1.05
CA GLN A 83 -16.34 -5.24 -0.20
C GLN A 83 -15.17 -6.11 -0.64
N TYR A 84 -14.08 -5.51 -1.10
CA TYR A 84 -12.98 -6.31 -1.63
C TYR A 84 -12.13 -6.87 -0.50
N GLY A 85 -11.83 -6.04 0.50
CA GLY A 85 -11.08 -6.43 1.68
C GLY A 85 -10.36 -5.24 2.30
N GLU A 86 -9.57 -5.53 3.31
CA GLU A 86 -8.81 -4.54 4.06
C GLU A 86 -7.32 -4.91 4.08
N GLU A 87 -6.45 -3.90 4.17
CA GLU A 87 -5.01 -4.15 4.22
C GLU A 87 -4.30 -3.32 5.29
N ILE A 88 -3.36 -3.94 5.99
CA ILE A 88 -2.42 -3.28 6.90
C ILE A 88 -0.99 -3.44 6.39
N ASP A 89 -0.30 -2.31 6.32
CA ASP A 89 1.10 -2.24 5.88
C ASP A 89 1.99 -1.66 6.96
N LEU A 90 3.17 -2.25 7.13
CA LEU A 90 4.19 -1.82 8.09
C LEU A 90 5.57 -1.80 7.45
N SER A 91 6.32 -0.71 7.59
CA SER A 91 7.73 -0.65 7.18
C SER A 91 8.61 0.01 8.21
N TYR A 92 9.83 -0.49 8.37
CA TYR A 92 10.85 0.14 9.19
C TYR A 92 12.17 0.21 8.44
N ALA A 93 12.66 1.44 8.23
CA ALA A 93 13.96 1.72 7.65
C ALA A 93 14.92 2.25 8.72
N HIS A 94 16.12 1.69 8.82
CA HIS A 94 17.09 2.07 9.85
C HIS A 94 18.54 2.07 9.33
N PRO A 95 19.32 3.16 9.55
CA PRO A 95 20.75 3.16 9.28
C PRO A 95 21.49 2.20 10.21
N ILE A 96 22.23 1.24 9.66
CA ILE A 96 22.89 0.20 10.45
C ILE A 96 24.04 0.80 11.27
N PRO A 97 23.99 0.74 12.62
CA PRO A 97 25.05 1.28 13.45
C PRO A 97 26.39 0.60 13.18
N GLY A 98 27.45 1.39 13.08
CA GLY A 98 28.81 0.88 12.84
C GLY A 98 29.16 0.65 11.36
N VAL A 99 28.21 0.75 10.42
CA VAL A 99 28.49 0.66 8.98
C VAL A 99 27.96 1.91 8.27
N LYS A 100 28.85 2.88 8.04
CA LYS A 100 28.49 4.14 7.39
C LYS A 100 27.94 3.86 5.98
N GLY A 101 26.79 4.46 5.67
CA GLY A 101 26.16 4.35 4.35
C GLY A 101 25.29 3.10 4.15
N LEU A 102 25.17 2.22 5.14
CA LEU A 102 24.29 1.04 5.09
C LEU A 102 22.94 1.32 5.76
N VAL A 103 21.84 1.03 5.07
CA VAL A 103 20.47 1.12 5.57
C VAL A 103 19.78 -0.22 5.41
N GLY A 104 19.14 -0.69 6.47
CA GLY A 104 18.23 -1.84 6.44
C GLY A 104 16.78 -1.40 6.31
N LEU A 105 15.97 -2.21 5.63
CA LEU A 105 14.54 -2.03 5.49
C LEU A 105 13.84 -3.36 5.76
N LEU A 106 12.84 -3.32 6.63
CA LEU A 106 11.86 -4.36 6.83
C LEU A 106 10.50 -3.84 6.35
N LYS A 107 9.75 -4.68 5.63
CA LYS A 107 8.38 -4.39 5.22
C LYS A 107 7.49 -5.61 5.45
N TYR A 108 6.24 -5.37 5.78
CA TYR A 108 5.19 -6.36 5.92
C TYR A 108 3.87 -5.78 5.41
N ALA A 109 3.07 -6.61 4.76
CA ALA A 109 1.73 -6.31 4.24
C ALA A 109 0.82 -7.50 4.53
N SER A 110 -0.41 -7.22 4.98
CA SER A 110 -1.43 -8.23 5.29
C SER A 110 -2.76 -7.77 4.71
N TYR A 111 -3.23 -8.45 3.67
CA TYR A 111 -4.54 -8.27 3.06
C TYR A 111 -5.49 -9.36 3.54
N ASP A 112 -6.63 -8.97 4.07
CA ASP A 112 -7.75 -9.83 4.48
C ASP A 112 -8.85 -9.70 3.43
N ALA A 113 -9.18 -10.80 2.74
CA ALA A 113 -10.09 -10.78 1.61
C ALA A 113 -11.55 -10.99 2.02
N ASP A 114 -12.44 -10.19 1.47
CA ASP A 114 -13.90 -10.40 1.58
C ASP A 114 -14.46 -10.98 0.28
N ASP A 115 -14.82 -10.13 -0.68
CA ASP A 115 -15.43 -10.52 -1.96
C ASP A 115 -14.42 -10.56 -3.12
N PHE A 116 -13.16 -10.15 -2.91
CA PHE A 116 -12.16 -10.07 -3.98
C PHE A 116 -10.79 -10.64 -3.59
N ALA A 117 -10.24 -11.41 -4.53
CA ALA A 117 -8.96 -12.10 -4.43
C ALA A 117 -8.93 -13.13 -3.27
N VAL A 118 -7.81 -13.21 -2.55
CA VAL A 118 -7.57 -14.14 -1.44
C VAL A 118 -6.69 -13.46 -0.41
N ASP A 119 -6.76 -13.93 0.83
CA ASP A 119 -5.87 -13.48 1.92
C ASP A 119 -4.41 -13.56 1.48
N ALA A 120 -3.63 -12.53 1.81
CA ALA A 120 -2.24 -12.46 1.41
C ALA A 120 -1.36 -11.75 2.42
N ASP A 121 -0.33 -12.47 2.87
CA ASP A 121 0.77 -11.95 3.66
C ASP A 121 2.03 -11.82 2.80
N LYS A 122 2.69 -10.66 2.87
CA LYS A 122 4.00 -10.45 2.23
C LYS A 122 4.97 -9.79 3.18
N ALA A 123 6.23 -10.22 3.13
CA ALA A 123 7.32 -9.65 3.91
C ALA A 123 8.57 -9.44 3.05
N TRP A 124 9.30 -8.37 3.31
CA TRP A 124 10.55 -8.06 2.65
C TRP A 124 11.63 -7.66 3.65
N LEU A 125 12.86 -8.08 3.35
CA LEU A 125 14.07 -7.63 3.99
C LEU A 125 15.00 -7.10 2.90
N GLN A 126 15.46 -5.86 3.06
CA GLN A 126 16.35 -5.20 2.11
C GLN A 126 17.52 -4.53 2.83
N LEU A 127 18.69 -4.55 2.18
CA LEU A 127 19.87 -3.78 2.55
C LEU A 127 20.23 -2.85 1.39
N GLN A 128 20.50 -1.58 1.69
CA GLN A 128 20.94 -0.58 0.74
C GLN A 128 22.26 0.03 1.23
N TYR A 129 23.27 0.06 0.36
CA TYR A 129 24.56 0.69 0.65
C TYR A 129 24.81 1.87 -0.30
N SER A 130 25.27 3.00 0.23
CA SER A 130 25.68 4.19 -0.54
C SER A 130 27.12 4.55 -0.18
N TYR A 131 27.97 4.70 -1.21
CA TYR A 131 29.41 4.98 -1.09
C TYR A 131 29.73 6.48 -1.21
#